data_AF-A0A553ZMS1-F1
#
_entry.id   AF-A0A553ZMS1-F1
#
_cell.length_a   1.000
_cell.length_b   1.000
_cell.length_c   1.000
_cell.angle_alpha   90.00
_cell.angle_beta   90.00
_cell.angle_gamma   90.00
#
_symmetry.space_group_name_H-M   'P 1'
#
loop_
_entity.id
_entity.type
_entity.pdbx_description
1 polymer ?
#
loop_
_entity_poly.entity_id
_entity_poly.type
_entity_poly.pdbx_seq_one_letter_code
_entity_poly.pdbx_strand_id
1 'polypeptide(L)'
;MAEILAADLSGINHGATQTDDLSAITREIYAQTQTVSGMVNEACGSGDETSEQLRKTFLPAVDACHELLANLAVAFQQAAEDTLGTRTSFANAEDANIDASHRLKQRMR
;
A
#
# COMPACT_ATOMS: atom_id res chain seq x y z
N MET A 1 13.37 35.39 -4.17
CA MET A 1 13.19 33.94 -4.34
C MET A 1 12.65 33.40 -3.03
N ALA A 2 11.33 33.27 -2.93
CA ALA A 2 10.73 32.46 -1.87
C ALA A 2 10.74 31.03 -2.42
N GLU A 3 11.73 30.24 -2.04
CA GLU A 3 11.61 28.78 -2.07
C GLU A 3 10.55 28.43 -1.04
N ILE A 4 9.30 28.52 -1.47
CA ILE A 4 8.16 28.09 -0.67
C ILE A 4 8.32 26.58 -0.51
N LEU A 5 8.04 26.11 0.70
CA LEU A 5 7.73 24.73 1.07
C LEU A 5 6.55 24.15 0.25
N ALA A 6 6.57 24.29 -1.07
CA ALA A 6 5.88 23.39 -1.97
C ALA A 6 6.60 22.05 -1.79
N ALA A 7 6.27 21.36 -0.70
CA ALA A 7 6.55 19.94 -0.53
C ALA A 7 6.28 19.33 -1.90
N ASP A 8 7.28 18.71 -2.53
CA ASP A 8 7.21 18.30 -3.93
C ASP A 8 5.95 17.43 -4.17
N LEU A 9 4.83 18.07 -4.50
CA LEU A 9 3.52 17.45 -4.52
C LEU A 9 3.47 16.44 -5.67
N SER A 10 4.31 16.66 -6.69
CA SER A 10 4.54 15.72 -7.79
C SER A 10 5.26 14.48 -7.29
N GLY A 11 6.34 14.63 -6.51
CA GLY A 11 7.04 13.52 -5.86
C GLY A 11 6.13 12.72 -4.92
N ILE A 12 5.31 13.40 -4.12
CA ILE A 12 4.32 12.77 -3.23
C ILE A 12 3.26 11.98 -4.03
N ASN A 13 2.77 12.53 -5.14
CA ASN A 13 1.79 11.86 -5.98
C ASN A 13 2.40 10.62 -6.66
N HIS A 14 3.62 10.74 -7.17
CA HIS A 14 4.34 9.63 -7.79
C HIS A 14 4.61 8.51 -6.79
N GLY A 15 5.05 8.83 -5.57
CA GLY A 15 5.26 7.87 -4.51
C GLY A 15 3.97 7.16 -4.06
N ALA A 16 2.86 7.90 -3.95
CA ALA A 16 1.56 7.31 -3.63
C ALA A 16 1.09 6.33 -4.71
N THR A 17 1.20 6.69 -5.99
CA THR A 17 0.86 5.79 -7.11
C THR A 17 1.74 4.54 -7.12
N GLN A 18 3.06 4.67 -6.95
CA GLN A 18 3.95 3.52 -6.87
C GLN A 18 3.59 2.59 -5.70
N THR A 19 3.17 3.16 -4.57
CA THR A 19 2.79 2.36 -3.39
C THR A 19 1.45 1.65 -3.61
N ASP A 20 0.51 2.28 -4.30
CA ASP A 20 -0.76 1.66 -4.70
C ASP A 20 -0.54 0.51 -5.70
N ASP A 21 0.35 0.70 -6.68
CA ASP A 21 0.77 -0.34 -7.62
C ASP A 21 1.40 -1.55 -6.88
N LEU A 22 2.22 -1.30 -5.85
CA LEU A 22 2.79 -2.36 -5.02
C LEU A 22 1.71 -3.12 -4.23
N SER A 23 0.66 -2.44 -3.75
CA SER A 23 -0.50 -3.11 -3.14
C SER A 23 -1.20 -4.02 -4.14
N ALA A 24 -1.44 -3.53 -5.36
CA ALA A 24 -2.08 -4.30 -6.43
C ALA A 24 -1.27 -5.55 -6.81
N ILE A 25 0.05 -5.41 -7.01
CA ILE A 25 0.97 -6.52 -7.30
C ILE A 25 0.94 -7.55 -6.16
N THR A 26 0.97 -7.08 -4.91
CA THR A 26 0.95 -7.99 -3.75
C THR A 26 -0.35 -8.79 -3.68
N ARG A 27 -1.49 -8.17 -3.99
CA ARG A 27 -2.79 -8.87 -4.08
C ARG A 27 -2.84 -9.87 -5.22
N GLU A 28 -2.22 -9.55 -6.36
CA GLU A 28 -2.14 -10.48 -7.48
C GLU A 28 -1.29 -11.71 -7.12
N ILE A 29 -0.13 -11.51 -6.50
CA ILE A 29 0.72 -12.60 -6.00
C ILE A 29 -0.05 -13.46 -4.97
N TYR A 30 -0.80 -12.83 -4.07
CA TYR A 30 -1.67 -13.53 -3.12
C TYR A 30 -2.70 -14.41 -3.84
N ALA A 31 -3.39 -13.90 -4.86
CA ALA A 31 -4.39 -14.66 -5.62
C ALA A 31 -3.77 -15.84 -6.38
N GLN A 32 -2.58 -15.64 -6.97
CA GLN A 32 -1.84 -16.70 -7.66
C GLN A 32 -1.37 -17.78 -6.68
N THR A 33 -0.85 -17.40 -5.52
CA THR A 33 -0.39 -18.36 -4.49
C THR A 33 -1.55 -19.13 -3.85
N GLN A 34 -2.70 -18.50 -3.65
CA GLN A 34 -3.95 -19.18 -3.27
C GLN A 34 -4.34 -20.28 -4.27
N THR A 35 -4.28 -19.97 -5.56
CA THR A 35 -4.60 -20.92 -6.63
C THR A 35 -3.64 -22.11 -6.60
N VAL A 36 -2.34 -21.85 -6.48
CA VAL A 36 -1.31 -22.91 -6.40
C VAL A 36 -1.50 -23.75 -5.13
N SER A 37 -1.80 -23.14 -3.99
CA SER A 37 -2.09 -23.85 -2.74
C SER A 37 -3.28 -24.80 -2.89
N GLY A 38 -4.36 -24.34 -3.52
CA GLY A 38 -5.53 -25.16 -3.85
C GLY A 38 -5.15 -26.38 -4.69
N MET A 39 -4.37 -26.17 -5.75
CA MET A 39 -3.88 -27.26 -6.61
C MET A 39 -2.98 -28.25 -5.86
N VAL A 40 -2.09 -27.77 -4.99
CA VAL A 40 -1.22 -28.64 -4.18
C VAL A 40 -2.05 -29.45 -3.19
N ASN A 41 -3.06 -28.83 -2.57
CA ASN A 41 -3.95 -29.50 -1.63
C ASN A 41 -4.81 -30.57 -2.32
N GLU A 42 -5.27 -30.32 -3.55
CA GLU A 42 -5.95 -31.30 -4.39
C GLU A 42 -5.00 -32.43 -4.82
N ALA A 43 -3.79 -32.10 -5.27
CA ALA A 43 -2.78 -33.07 -5.68
C ALA A 43 -2.28 -33.96 -4.54
N CYS A 44 -2.29 -33.45 -3.30
CA CYS A 44 -1.97 -34.25 -2.12
C CYS A 44 -2.99 -35.39 -1.88
N GLY A 45 -4.21 -35.32 -2.41
CA GLY A 45 -5.16 -36.44 -2.34
C GLY A 45 -5.48 -36.94 -0.92
N SER A 46 -6.20 -38.07 -0.85
CA SER A 46 -6.61 -38.70 0.41
C SER A 46 -5.89 -40.04 0.63
N GLY A 47 -4.90 -40.06 1.52
CA GLY A 47 -4.55 -41.29 2.25
C GLY A 47 -3.12 -41.82 2.14
N ASP A 48 -2.21 -41.16 1.42
CA ASP A 48 -0.80 -41.56 1.44
C ASP A 48 -0.02 -40.77 2.51
N GLU A 49 0.85 -41.44 3.27
CA GLU A 49 1.55 -40.88 4.44
C GLU A 49 2.44 -39.68 4.04
N THR A 50 3.00 -39.74 2.83
CA THR A 50 3.79 -38.66 2.24
C THR A 50 2.94 -37.41 2.01
N SER A 51 1.72 -37.56 1.50
CA SER A 51 0.79 -36.45 1.30
C SER A 51 0.33 -35.82 2.60
N GLU A 52 0.15 -36.62 3.64
CA GLU A 52 -0.24 -36.14 4.96
C GLU A 52 0.92 -35.37 5.63
N GLN A 53 2.15 -35.82 5.46
CA GLN A 53 3.35 -35.08 5.86
C GLN A 53 3.52 -33.80 5.06
N LEU A 54 3.25 -33.82 3.74
CA LEU A 54 3.30 -32.63 2.91
C LEU A 54 2.26 -31.60 3.39
N ARG A 55 1.02 -32.01 3.68
CA ARG A 55 0.01 -31.11 4.26
C ARG A 55 0.45 -30.52 5.60
N LYS A 56 1.00 -31.34 6.50
CA LYS A 56 1.45 -30.89 7.83
C LYS A 56 2.63 -29.91 7.76
N THR A 57 3.46 -30.00 6.73
CA THR A 57 4.70 -29.18 6.65
C THR A 57 4.52 -27.98 5.72
N PHE A 58 3.85 -28.16 4.59
CA PHE A 58 3.74 -27.17 3.52
C PHE A 58 2.57 -26.21 3.73
N LEU A 59 1.38 -26.71 4.10
CA LEU A 59 0.20 -25.83 4.24
C LEU A 59 0.37 -24.73 5.29
N PRO A 60 0.93 -24.98 6.49
CA PRO A 60 1.14 -23.91 7.46
C PRO A 60 2.09 -22.82 6.96
N ALA A 61 3.12 -23.20 6.18
CA ALA A 61 4.04 -22.24 5.59
C ALA A 61 3.36 -21.39 4.51
N VAL A 62 2.47 -22.01 3.72
CA VAL A 62 1.66 -21.30 2.72
C VAL A 62 0.67 -20.35 3.37
N ASP A 63 -0.01 -20.77 4.45
CA ASP A 63 -0.93 -19.92 5.20
C ASP A 63 -0.21 -18.71 5.80
N ALA A 64 0.97 -18.91 6.39
CA ALA A 64 1.81 -17.82 6.88
C ALA A 64 2.24 -16.86 5.76
N CYS A 65 2.56 -17.39 4.58
CA CYS A 65 2.92 -16.58 3.41
C CYS A 65 1.73 -15.74 2.92
N HIS A 66 0.53 -16.33 2.89
CA HIS A 66 -0.72 -15.65 2.56
C HIS A 66 -1.03 -14.52 3.54
N GLU A 67 -0.87 -14.76 4.84
CA GLU A 67 -1.09 -13.74 5.87
C GLU A 67 -0.09 -12.57 5.72
N LEU A 68 1.18 -12.87 5.47
CA LEU A 68 2.20 -11.85 5.21
C LEU A 68 1.88 -11.01 3.96
N LEU A 69 1.49 -11.64 2.86
CA LEU A 69 1.11 -10.94 1.63
C LEU A 69 -0.12 -10.06 1.84
N ALA A 70 -1.14 -10.56 2.55
CA ALA A 70 -2.33 -9.78 2.86
C ALA A 70 -1.99 -8.55 3.72
N ASN A 71 -1.17 -8.73 4.77
CA ASN A 71 -0.73 -7.64 5.64
C ASN A 71 0.13 -6.61 4.88
N LEU A 72 1.00 -7.07 3.97
CA LEU A 72 1.83 -6.19 3.15
C LEU A 72 0.98 -5.35 2.18
N ALA A 73 -0.02 -5.96 1.54
CA ALA A 73 -0.94 -5.24 0.66
C ALA A 73 -1.73 -4.15 1.40
N VAL A 74 -2.19 -4.43 2.62
CA VAL A 74 -2.86 -3.45 3.49
C VAL A 74 -1.90 -2.34 3.89
N ALA A 75 -0.68 -2.68 4.30
CA ALA A 75 0.32 -1.69 4.69
C ALA A 75 0.69 -0.74 3.55
N PHE A 76 0.84 -1.24 2.32
CA PHE A 76 1.07 -0.41 1.14
C PHE A 76 -0.13 0.51 0.86
N GLN A 77 -1.36 -0.02 0.91
CA GLN A 77 -2.55 0.81 0.69
C GLN A 77 -2.64 1.93 1.74
N GLN A 78 -2.45 1.60 3.02
CA GLN A 78 -2.48 2.57 4.12
C GLN A 78 -1.41 3.67 3.92
N ALA A 79 -0.20 3.28 3.53
CA ALA A 79 0.89 4.21 3.27
C ALA A 79 0.59 5.14 2.08
N ALA A 80 -0.06 4.64 1.01
CA ALA A 80 -0.50 5.46 -0.11
C ALA A 80 -1.57 6.47 0.32
N GLU A 81 -2.55 6.04 1.11
CA GLU A 81 -3.62 6.88 1.65
C GLU A 81 -3.07 7.98 2.57
N ASP A 82 -2.17 7.64 3.50
CA ASP A 82 -1.53 8.60 4.42
C ASP A 82 -0.67 9.62 3.65
N THR A 83 0.01 9.18 2.58
CA THR A 83 0.81 10.04 1.71
C THR A 83 -0.08 11.05 0.97
N LEU A 84 -1.23 10.62 0.45
CA LEU A 84 -2.21 11.51 -0.18
C LEU A 84 -2.90 12.45 0.83
N GLY A 85 -3.17 11.97 2.04
CA GLY A 85 -3.69 12.80 3.14
C GLY A 85 -2.72 13.91 3.54
N THR A 86 -1.44 13.58 3.62
CA THR A 86 -0.36 14.54 3.88
C THR A 86 -0.28 15.59 2.77
N ARG A 87 -0.37 15.16 1.51
CA ARG A 87 -0.44 16.07 0.34
C ARG A 87 -1.57 17.09 0.47
N THR A 88 -2.76 16.61 0.80
CA THR A 88 -3.97 17.44 0.91
C THR A 88 -3.82 18.46 2.04
N SER A 89 -3.21 18.04 3.15
CA SER A 89 -2.93 18.92 4.28
C SER A 89 -1.95 20.04 3.91
N PHE A 90 -0.89 19.73 3.14
CA PHE A 90 0.03 20.74 2.64
C PHE A 90 -0.64 21.74 1.69
N ALA A 91 -1.44 21.26 0.74
CA ALA A 91 -2.16 22.13 -0.19
C ALA A 91 -3.11 23.08 0.55
N ASN A 92 -3.88 22.57 1.52
CA ASN A 92 -4.79 23.40 2.33
C ASN A 92 -4.02 24.45 3.16
N ALA A 93 -2.86 24.08 3.71
CA ALA A 93 -2.02 25.01 4.47
C ALA A 93 -1.41 26.10 3.58
N GLU A 94 -1.01 25.75 2.36
CA GLU A 94 -0.50 26.71 1.38
C GLU A 94 -1.58 27.71 0.95
N ASP A 95 -2.79 27.25 0.63
CA ASP A 95 -3.92 28.10 0.28
C ASP A 95 -4.29 29.07 1.42
N ALA A 96 -4.33 28.56 2.66
CA ALA A 96 -4.59 29.38 3.84
C ALA A 96 -3.52 30.46 4.06
N ASN A 97 -2.25 30.12 3.83
CA ASN A 97 -1.13 31.06 3.94
C ASN A 97 -1.18 32.13 2.84
N ILE A 98 -1.55 31.76 1.61
CA ILE A 98 -1.74 32.68 0.49
C ILE A 98 -2.87 33.68 0.81
N ASP A 99 -4.03 33.21 1.27
CA ASP A 99 -5.16 34.08 1.66
C ASP A 99 -4.77 35.04 2.79
N ALA A 100 -4.13 34.53 3.85
CA ALA A 100 -3.66 35.37 4.96
C ALA A 100 -2.67 36.46 4.49
N SER A 101 -1.73 36.10 3.61
CA SER A 101 -0.76 37.02 3.01
C SER A 101 -1.44 38.09 2.15
N HIS A 102 -2.45 37.72 1.35
CA HIS A 102 -3.23 38.68 0.57
C HIS A 102 -4.00 39.65 1.45
N ARG A 103 -4.66 39.17 2.51
CA ARG A 103 -5.38 40.02 3.48
C ARG A 103 -4.45 41.00 4.18
N LEU A 104 -3.25 40.56 4.58
CA LEU A 104 -2.22 41.43 5.16
C LEU A 104 -1.79 42.53 4.19
N LYS A 105 -1.50 42.16 2.93
CA LYS A 105 -1.12 43.14 1.89
C LYS A 105 -2.22 44.17 1.61
N GLN A 106 -3.48 43.78 1.66
CA GLN A 106 -4.62 44.69 1.48
C GLN A 106 -4.77 45.67 2.66
N ARG A 107 -4.47 45.24 3.89
CA ARG A 107 -4.55 46.10 5.08
C ARG A 107 -3.38 47.08 5.25
N MET A 108 -2.27 46.83 4.56
CA MET A 108 -1.07 47.69 4.58
C MET A 108 -1.05 48.74 3.47
N ARG A 109 -2.07 48.78 2.61
CA ARG A 109 -2.30 49.83 1.62
C ARG A 109 -3.39 50.77 2.10
#